data_AF-A0A534I5D8-F1
#
_entry.id   AF-A0A534I5D8-F1
#
_cell.length_a   1.000
_cell.length_b   1.000
_cell.length_c   1.000
_cell.angle_alpha   90.00
_cell.angle_beta   90.00
_cell.angle_gamma   90.00
#
_symmetry.space_group_name_H-M   'P 1'
#
loop_
_entity.id
_entity.type
_entity.pdbx_description
1 polymer ?
#
loop_
_entity_poly.entity_id
_entity_poly.type
_entity_poly.pdbx_seq_one_letter_code
_entity_poly.pdbx_strand_id
1 'polypeptide(L)'
;MPRNIEIKARISSVAALLPKVRLIADQGPWDIRQDDTYFACARGRLKLRTGSETTGELIYYRRDNQRSPTQSFYLRSPTSIPETLRDLLTQALGQVGRVQKLRTLFLRGRTRIHLDEVAGLGDFLELEVVLADHEPPARGLDEANDLLRRLGVDSSQLIEGSYLDLLATT
;
A
#
# COMPACT_ATOMS: atom_id res chain seq x y z
N MET A 1 -11.78 -9.87 10.48
CA MET A 1 -11.36 -8.71 9.67
C MET A 1 -10.05 -9.07 9.01
N PRO A 2 -9.86 -8.78 7.71
CA PRO A 2 -8.62 -9.07 7.02
C PRO A 2 -7.42 -8.41 7.71
N ARG A 3 -6.30 -9.13 7.76
CA ARG A 3 -5.03 -8.67 8.34
C ARG A 3 -3.90 -8.96 7.37
N ASN A 4 -2.92 -8.09 7.34
CA ASN A 4 -1.67 -8.31 6.63
C ASN A 4 -0.48 -7.79 7.44
N ILE A 5 0.68 -8.38 7.23
CA ILE A 5 1.95 -7.73 7.56
C ILE A 5 2.35 -6.87 6.37
N GLU A 6 2.65 -5.61 6.63
CA GLU A 6 2.99 -4.64 5.60
C GLU A 6 4.33 -3.96 5.90
N ILE A 7 5.15 -3.80 4.88
CA ILE A 7 6.37 -2.99 4.92
C ILE A 7 6.57 -2.24 3.62
N LYS A 8 7.08 -1.00 3.72
CA LYS A 8 7.41 -0.16 2.58
C LYS A 8 8.90 0.19 2.62
N ALA A 9 9.51 0.28 1.46
CA ALA A 9 10.89 0.71 1.29
C ALA A 9 11.00 1.70 0.13
N ARG A 10 11.81 2.74 0.32
CA ARG A 10 12.24 3.60 -0.78
C ARG A 10 13.27 2.84 -1.61
N ILE A 11 13.06 2.81 -2.92
CA ILE A 11 13.97 2.14 -3.86
C ILE A 11 14.55 3.16 -4.82
N SER A 12 15.70 2.85 -5.41
CA SER A 12 16.34 3.75 -6.38
C SER A 12 15.53 3.84 -7.68
N SER A 13 14.96 2.72 -8.11
CA SER A 13 14.13 2.67 -9.32
C SER A 13 13.27 1.40 -9.36
N VAL A 14 12.00 1.55 -9.75
CA VAL A 14 11.14 0.42 -10.13
C VAL A 14 11.80 -0.40 -11.24
N ALA A 15 12.34 0.25 -12.27
CA ALA A 15 13.00 -0.43 -13.40
C ALA A 15 14.19 -1.30 -12.96
N ALA A 16 14.95 -0.85 -11.95
CA ALA A 16 16.08 -1.61 -11.41
C ALA A 16 15.65 -2.83 -10.59
N LEU A 17 14.53 -2.74 -9.87
CA LEU A 17 14.04 -3.82 -9.01
C LEU A 17 13.15 -4.84 -9.76
N LEU A 18 12.51 -4.40 -10.84
CA LEU A 18 11.57 -5.20 -11.63
C LEU A 18 12.12 -6.58 -12.06
N PRO A 19 13.36 -6.72 -12.57
CA PRO A 19 13.90 -8.03 -12.93
C PRO A 19 14.03 -8.98 -11.73
N LYS A 20 14.42 -8.47 -10.55
CA LYS A 20 14.54 -9.28 -9.33
C LYS A 20 13.18 -9.78 -8.84
N VAL A 21 12.15 -8.93 -8.90
CA VAL A 21 10.78 -9.32 -8.53
C VAL A 21 10.24 -10.39 -9.48
N ARG A 22 10.44 -10.21 -10.80
CA ARG A 22 10.01 -11.20 -11.81
C ARG A 22 10.61 -12.59 -11.61
N LEU A 23 11.83 -12.69 -11.11
CA LEU A 23 12.49 -13.98 -10.85
C LEU A 23 11.89 -14.75 -9.66
N ILE A 24 11.25 -14.05 -8.72
CA ILE A 24 10.72 -14.67 -7.49
C ILE A 24 9.18 -14.76 -7.47
N ALA A 25 8.49 -13.93 -8.26
CA ALA A 25 7.04 -13.89 -8.32
C ALA A 25 6.47 -15.15 -8.98
N ASP A 26 5.29 -15.57 -8.49
CA ASP A 26 4.52 -16.65 -9.10
C ASP A 26 3.54 -16.12 -10.17
N GLN A 27 3.07 -14.88 -10.02
CA GLN A 27 2.10 -14.26 -10.94
C GLN A 27 2.33 -12.75 -11.10
N GLY A 28 1.79 -12.18 -12.18
CA GLY A 28 1.97 -10.79 -12.60
C GLY A 28 2.96 -10.65 -13.76
N PRO A 29 3.33 -9.42 -14.17
CA PRO A 29 2.91 -8.14 -13.61
C PRO A 29 1.48 -7.73 -13.97
N TRP A 30 0.85 -6.93 -13.11
CA TRP A 30 -0.32 -6.13 -13.45
C TRP A 30 -0.07 -4.66 -13.14
N ASP A 31 -0.27 -3.79 -14.12
CA ASP A 31 -0.15 -2.35 -13.94
C ASP A 31 -1.49 -1.74 -13.56
N ILE A 32 -1.49 -0.98 -12.47
CA ILE A 32 -2.68 -0.45 -11.82
C ILE A 32 -2.45 1.03 -11.53
N ARG A 33 -3.24 1.90 -12.14
CA ARG A 33 -3.29 3.32 -11.78
C ARG A 33 -4.15 3.48 -10.53
N GLN A 34 -3.65 4.20 -9.53
CA GLN A 34 -4.36 4.45 -8.29
C GLN A 34 -4.35 5.93 -7.95
N ASP A 35 -5.52 6.43 -7.58
CA ASP A 35 -5.75 7.77 -7.08
C ASP A 35 -6.45 7.67 -5.72
N ASP A 36 -5.67 7.88 -4.67
CA ASP A 36 -6.11 7.75 -3.29
C ASP A 36 -6.38 9.14 -2.71
N THR A 37 -7.64 9.47 -2.46
CA THR A 37 -8.03 10.66 -1.68
C THR A 37 -8.20 10.28 -0.21
N TYR A 38 -7.51 10.99 0.69
CA TYR A 38 -7.54 10.74 2.13
C TYR A 38 -8.41 11.78 2.84
N PHE A 39 -9.17 11.32 3.83
CA PHE A 39 -10.09 12.15 4.62
C PHE A 39 -9.73 12.10 6.09
N ALA A 40 -10.15 13.13 6.84
CA ALA A 40 -9.93 13.14 8.28
C ALA A 40 -10.67 11.96 8.92
N CYS A 41 -9.99 11.26 9.83
CA CYS A 41 -10.56 10.12 10.52
C CYS A 41 -10.01 10.08 11.95
N ALA A 42 -10.90 10.15 12.95
CA ALA A 42 -10.50 10.22 14.35
C ALA A 42 -9.76 8.97 14.84
N ARG A 43 -9.97 7.81 14.21
CA ARG A 43 -9.44 6.52 14.67
C ARG A 43 -8.88 5.70 13.52
N GLY A 44 -7.67 5.97 13.08
CA GLY A 44 -7.04 5.27 11.95
C GLY A 44 -7.05 6.15 10.72
N ARG A 45 -7.20 5.55 9.53
CA ARG A 45 -7.08 6.24 8.26
C ARG A 45 -8.21 5.84 7.33
N LEU A 46 -8.78 6.83 6.65
CA LEU A 46 -9.85 6.65 5.68
C LEU A 46 -9.40 7.21 4.34
N LYS A 47 -9.55 6.40 3.29
CA LYS A 47 -9.27 6.85 1.92
C LYS A 47 -10.28 6.30 0.94
N LEU A 48 -10.58 7.07 -0.09
CA LEU A 48 -11.25 6.61 -1.28
C LEU A 48 -10.18 6.38 -2.35
N ARG A 49 -10.07 5.13 -2.82
CA ARG A 49 -9.19 4.73 -3.93
C ARG A 49 -10.01 4.62 -5.21
N THR A 50 -9.54 5.24 -6.28
CA THR A 50 -10.10 5.06 -7.63
C THR A 50 -9.01 4.64 -8.61
N GLY A 51 -9.39 3.87 -9.62
CA GLY A 51 -8.55 3.56 -10.79
C GLY A 51 -9.26 3.85 -12.12
N SER A 52 -10.53 4.25 -12.04
CA SER A 52 -11.39 4.64 -13.16
C SER A 52 -12.44 5.64 -12.65
N GLU A 53 -13.20 6.23 -13.57
CA GLU A 53 -14.28 7.18 -13.24
C GLU A 53 -15.51 6.49 -12.61
N THR A 54 -15.71 5.19 -12.88
CA THR A 54 -16.94 4.47 -12.54
C THR A 54 -16.75 3.42 -11.45
N THR A 55 -15.53 3.23 -10.95
CA THR A 55 -15.26 2.27 -9.88
C THR A 55 -14.25 2.84 -8.87
N GLY A 56 -14.57 2.63 -7.59
CA GLY A 56 -13.68 2.95 -6.49
C GLY A 56 -13.95 2.10 -5.27
N GLU A 57 -13.13 2.28 -4.25
CA GLU A 57 -13.27 1.62 -2.96
C GLU A 57 -13.02 2.60 -1.84
N LEU A 58 -13.97 2.68 -0.89
CA LEU A 58 -13.73 3.33 0.39
C LEU A 58 -13.01 2.33 1.29
N ILE A 59 -11.84 2.73 1.77
CA ILE A 59 -10.92 1.89 2.53
C ILE A 59 -10.66 2.56 3.87
N TYR A 60 -11.10 1.89 4.93
CA TYR A 60 -10.66 2.18 6.28
C TYR A 60 -9.51 1.25 6.63
N TYR A 61 -8.45 1.77 7.25
CA TYR A 61 -7.37 0.93 7.77
C TYR A 61 -6.72 1.51 9.02
N ARG A 62 -6.06 0.64 9.79
CA ARG A 62 -5.25 1.00 10.96
C ARG A 62 -3.96 0.21 10.93
N ARG A 63 -2.85 0.93 11.03
CA ARG A 63 -1.49 0.40 11.09
C ARG A 63 -0.66 1.35 11.96
N ASP A 64 0.22 0.79 12.77
CA ASP A 64 1.17 1.60 13.55
C ASP A 64 2.27 2.15 12.62
N ASN A 65 2.72 3.37 12.91
CA ASN A 65 3.80 4.00 12.14
C ASN A 65 5.15 3.48 12.63
N GLN A 66 5.67 2.41 12.01
CA GLN A 66 6.97 1.81 12.36
C GLN A 66 7.80 1.50 11.10
N ARG A 67 9.13 1.61 11.23
CA ARG A 67 10.15 1.24 10.23
C ARG A 67 10.46 -0.27 10.24
N SER A 68 9.43 -1.07 10.44
CA SER A 68 9.51 -2.53 10.48
C SER A 68 8.22 -3.12 9.92
N PRO A 69 8.23 -4.38 9.43
CA PRO A 69 7.00 -5.02 9.00
C PRO A 69 5.98 -4.98 10.14
N THR A 70 4.80 -4.40 9.86
CA THR A 70 3.80 -4.07 10.87
C THR A 70 2.47 -4.68 10.49
N GLN A 71 1.72 -5.16 11.48
CA GLN A 71 0.37 -5.65 11.24
C GLN A 71 -0.57 -4.48 10.90
N SER A 72 -1.36 -4.66 9.84
CA SER A 72 -2.39 -3.74 9.41
C SER A 72 -3.75 -4.44 9.41
N PHE A 73 -4.79 -3.68 9.73
CA PHE A 73 -6.19 -4.10 9.65
C PHE A 73 -6.90 -3.19 8.67
N TYR A 74 -7.79 -3.74 7.84
CA TYR A 74 -8.53 -2.95 6.88
C TYR A 74 -9.96 -3.43 6.65
N LEU A 75 -10.81 -2.50 6.24
CA LEU A 75 -12.15 -2.72 5.70
C LEU A 75 -12.24 -2.03 4.35
N ARG A 76 -12.90 -2.67 3.40
CA ARG A 76 -13.09 -2.16 2.04
C ARG A 76 -14.57 -2.23 1.70
N SER A 77 -15.11 -1.14 1.16
CA SER A 77 -16.45 -1.10 0.58
C SER A 77 -16.34 -0.59 -0.86
N PRO A 78 -16.78 -1.37 -1.86
CA PRO A 78 -16.80 -0.89 -3.24
C PRO A 78 -17.82 0.24 -3.41
N THR A 79 -17.59 1.09 -4.40
CA THR A 79 -18.54 2.11 -4.88
C THR A 79 -18.48 2.22 -6.39
N SER A 80 -19.63 2.44 -7.02
CA SER A 80 -19.77 2.74 -8.46
C SER A 80 -19.89 4.24 -8.75
N ILE A 81 -19.89 5.08 -7.71
CA ILE A 81 -20.04 6.54 -7.80
C ILE A 81 -18.92 7.25 -7.02
N PRO A 82 -17.64 6.99 -7.34
CA PRO A 82 -16.53 7.48 -6.54
C PRO A 82 -16.44 9.01 -6.47
N GLU A 83 -16.74 9.73 -7.55
CA GLU A 83 -16.68 11.20 -7.57
C GLU A 83 -17.67 11.81 -6.56
N THR A 84 -18.94 11.43 -6.62
CA THR A 84 -19.96 11.88 -5.65
C THR A 84 -19.58 11.51 -4.21
N LEU A 85 -19.03 10.31 -4.00
CA LEU A 85 -18.59 9.88 -2.68
C LEU A 85 -17.39 10.72 -2.18
N ARG A 86 -16.46 11.10 -3.08
CA ARG A 86 -15.34 11.98 -2.74
C ARG A 86 -15.86 13.34 -2.27
N ASP A 87 -16.76 13.96 -3.04
CA ASP A 87 -17.32 15.27 -2.70
C ASP A 87 -18.03 15.23 -1.36
N LEU A 88 -18.89 14.22 -1.14
CA LEU A 88 -19.60 14.04 0.11
C LEU A 88 -18.64 13.92 1.30
N LEU A 89 -17.61 13.07 1.20
CA LEU A 89 -16.66 12.85 2.28
C LEU A 89 -15.75 14.07 2.51
N THR A 90 -15.36 14.78 1.45
CA THR A 90 -14.63 16.05 1.56
C THR A 90 -15.45 17.07 2.36
N GLN A 91 -16.75 17.21 2.07
CA GLN A 91 -17.62 18.14 2.80
C GLN A 91 -17.91 17.70 4.24
N ALA A 92 -18.08 16.39 4.47
CA ALA A 92 -18.44 15.86 5.78
C ALA A 92 -17.24 15.77 6.75
N LEU A 93 -16.06 15.40 6.25
CA LEU A 93 -14.88 15.06 7.07
C LEU A 93 -13.67 15.94 6.77
N GLY A 94 -13.63 16.65 5.65
CA GLY A 94 -12.45 17.33 5.17
C GLY A 94 -11.48 16.38 4.46
N GLN A 95 -10.88 16.87 3.37
CA GLN A 95 -9.81 16.19 2.66
C GLN A 95 -8.46 16.50 3.31
N VAL A 96 -7.67 15.46 3.60
CA VAL A 96 -6.34 15.57 4.21
C VAL A 96 -5.23 15.55 3.15
N GLY A 97 -5.46 14.89 2.02
CA GLY A 97 -4.53 14.90 0.89
C GLY A 97 -4.88 13.88 -0.18
N ARG A 98 -4.07 13.83 -1.24
CA ARG A 98 -4.26 12.95 -2.39
C ARG A 98 -2.93 12.32 -2.79
N VAL A 99 -2.93 11.02 -3.04
CA VAL A 99 -1.75 10.26 -3.49
C VAL A 99 -2.09 9.60 -4.82
N GLN A 100 -1.36 9.98 -5.87
CA GLN A 100 -1.48 9.40 -7.20
C GLN A 100 -0.25 8.54 -7.49
N LYS A 101 -0.48 7.33 -8.01
CA LYS A 101 0.62 6.40 -8.32
C LYS A 101 0.30 5.41 -9.42
N LEU A 102 1.36 4.94 -10.08
CA LEU A 102 1.33 3.74 -10.90
C LEU A 102 1.91 2.58 -10.08
N ARG A 103 1.16 1.49 -9.97
CA ARG A 103 1.56 0.29 -9.25
C ARG A 103 1.74 -0.86 -10.22
N THR A 104 2.91 -1.49 -10.21
CA THR A 104 3.12 -2.81 -10.80
C THR A 104 3.01 -3.87 -9.69
N LEU A 105 1.94 -4.65 -9.73
CA LEU A 105 1.65 -5.72 -8.77
C LEU A 105 2.20 -7.07 -9.26
N PHE A 106 2.77 -7.82 -8.32
CA PHE A 106 3.09 -9.24 -8.45
C PHE A 106 2.55 -10.01 -7.25
N LEU A 107 2.33 -11.31 -7.42
CA LEU A 107 2.02 -12.23 -6.32
C LEU A 107 3.13 -13.26 -6.16
N ARG A 108 3.51 -13.53 -4.91
CA ARG A 108 4.34 -14.66 -4.49
C ARG A 108 3.61 -15.37 -3.36
N GLY A 109 2.98 -16.50 -3.67
CA GLY A 109 2.03 -17.17 -2.79
C GLY A 109 0.93 -16.21 -2.36
N ARG A 110 0.88 -15.94 -1.05
CA ARG A 110 -0.08 -15.00 -0.42
C ARG A 110 0.45 -13.57 -0.29
N THR A 111 1.71 -13.35 -0.63
CA THR A 111 2.33 -12.02 -0.53
C THR A 111 2.11 -11.24 -1.81
N ARG A 112 1.61 -10.03 -1.66
CA ARG A 112 1.58 -9.03 -2.73
C ARG A 112 2.87 -8.24 -2.69
N ILE A 113 3.51 -8.14 -3.85
CA ILE A 113 4.71 -7.34 -4.07
C ILE A 113 4.29 -6.17 -4.97
N HIS A 114 4.35 -4.96 -4.44
CA HIS A 114 4.02 -3.75 -5.17
C HIS A 114 5.30 -2.98 -5.48
N LEU A 115 5.50 -2.64 -6.76
CA LEU A 115 6.43 -1.61 -7.17
C LEU A 115 5.60 -0.36 -7.49
N ASP A 116 5.78 0.70 -6.71
CA ASP A 116 4.97 1.91 -6.80
C ASP A 116 5.83 3.09 -7.29
N GLU A 117 5.42 3.70 -8.39
CA GLU A 117 5.89 5.03 -8.83
C GLU A 117 4.89 6.07 -8.29
N VAL A 118 5.30 6.83 -7.29
CA VAL A 118 4.42 7.75 -6.56
C VAL A 118 4.70 9.19 -6.97
N ALA A 119 3.67 9.88 -7.48
CA ALA A 119 3.78 11.26 -7.91
C ALA A 119 4.27 12.16 -6.76
N GLY A 120 5.34 12.92 -7.00
CA GLY A 120 5.96 13.81 -6.01
C GLY A 120 6.88 13.12 -5.00
N LEU A 121 6.95 11.78 -4.94
CA LEU A 121 7.78 11.05 -3.97
C LEU A 121 8.82 10.11 -4.59
N GLY A 122 8.64 9.67 -5.83
CA GLY A 122 9.51 8.71 -6.51
C GLY A 122 9.11 7.25 -6.27
N ASP A 123 10.09 6.36 -6.19
CA ASP A 123 9.87 4.92 -6.36
C ASP A 123 9.93 4.15 -5.04
N PHE A 124 9.01 3.19 -4.88
CA PHE A 124 8.87 2.40 -3.66
C PHE A 124 8.60 0.93 -3.94
N LEU A 125 9.07 0.08 -3.01
CA LEU A 125 8.60 -1.29 -2.83
C LEU A 125 7.60 -1.30 -1.67
N GLU A 126 6.49 -2.01 -1.81
CA GLU A 126 5.62 -2.40 -0.70
C GLU A 126 5.38 -3.91 -0.74
N LEU A 127 5.50 -4.56 0.42
CA LEU A 127 5.13 -5.95 0.61
C LEU A 127 3.90 -6.01 1.51
N GLU A 128 2.88 -6.76 1.09
CA GLU A 128 1.70 -7.09 1.91
C GLU A 128 1.56 -8.62 2.02
N VAL A 129 1.93 -9.18 3.17
CA VAL A 129 1.74 -10.61 3.47
C VAL A 129 0.36 -10.81 4.09
N VAL A 130 -0.58 -11.36 3.34
CA VAL A 130 -1.95 -11.59 3.85
C VAL A 130 -1.96 -12.74 4.85
N LEU A 131 -2.46 -12.47 6.06
CA LEU A 131 -2.56 -13.47 7.13
C LEU A 131 -3.88 -14.21 7.06
N ALA A 132 -3.85 -15.52 7.32
CA ALA A 132 -5.06 -16.29 7.55
C ALA A 132 -5.72 -15.86 8.87
N ASP A 133 -7.00 -16.24 9.03
CA ASP A 133 -7.70 -16.04 10.28
C ASP A 133 -6.95 -16.75 11.42
N HIS A 134 -6.78 -16.05 12.54
CA HIS A 134 -6.04 -16.51 13.73
C HIS A 134 -4.55 -16.84 13.54
N GLU A 135 -3.98 -16.61 12.35
CA GLU A 135 -2.54 -16.80 12.15
C GLU A 135 -1.71 -15.83 13.02
N PRO A 136 -0.62 -16.31 13.66
CA PRO A 136 0.32 -15.46 14.38
C PRO A 136 1.05 -14.46 13.45
N PRO A 137 1.19 -13.19 13.84
CA PRO A 137 1.87 -12.17 13.03
C PRO A 137 3.31 -12.54 12.66
N ALA A 138 4.01 -13.26 13.54
CA ALA A 138 5.40 -13.69 13.36
C ALA A 138 5.65 -14.41 12.02
N ARG A 139 4.70 -15.24 11.55
CA ARG A 139 4.83 -15.94 10.26
C ARG A 139 4.88 -14.97 9.08
N GLY A 140 4.05 -13.93 9.11
CA GLY A 140 4.07 -12.89 8.09
C GLY A 140 5.31 -11.99 8.19
N LEU A 141 5.83 -11.75 9.40
CA LEU A 141 7.08 -11.02 9.60
C LEU A 141 8.27 -11.76 8.97
N ASP A 142 8.37 -13.07 9.21
CA ASP A 142 9.43 -13.91 8.65
C ASP A 142 9.39 -13.92 7.12
N GLU A 143 8.20 -14.05 6.54
CA GLU A 143 7.97 -14.03 5.09
C GLU A 143 8.34 -12.68 4.47
N ALA A 144 7.91 -11.57 5.08
CA ALA A 144 8.28 -10.22 4.63
C ALA A 144 9.80 -10.00 4.68
N ASN A 145 10.44 -10.41 5.79
CA ASN A 145 11.89 -10.28 5.95
C ASN A 145 12.68 -11.14 4.95
N ASP A 146 12.19 -12.33 4.63
CA ASP A 146 12.82 -13.17 3.60
C ASP A 146 12.77 -12.53 2.22
N LEU A 147 11.62 -11.96 1.85
CA LEU A 147 11.45 -11.25 0.58
C LEU A 147 12.34 -10.00 0.50
N LEU A 148 12.44 -9.21 1.58
CA LEU A 148 13.35 -8.05 1.62
C LEU A 148 14.80 -8.48 1.35
N ARG A 149 15.27 -9.56 1.99
CA ARG A 149 16.62 -10.10 1.77
C ARG A 149 16.82 -10.56 0.32
N ARG A 150 15.88 -11.33 -0.24
CA ARG A 150 15.96 -11.81 -1.64
C ARG A 150 15.98 -10.67 -2.65
N LEU A 151 15.24 -9.60 -2.39
CA LEU A 151 15.20 -8.42 -3.24
C LEU A 151 16.42 -7.51 -3.04
N GLY A 152 17.20 -7.74 -1.99
CA GLY A 152 18.37 -6.93 -1.62
C GLY A 152 17.97 -5.54 -1.13
N VAL A 153 16.87 -5.45 -0.39
CA VAL A 153 16.39 -4.20 0.22
C VAL A 153 16.91 -4.13 1.65
N ASP A 154 17.72 -3.11 1.93
CA ASP A 154 18.33 -2.89 3.24
C ASP A 154 17.36 -2.22 4.22
N SER A 155 17.61 -2.42 5.53
CA SER A 155 16.85 -1.79 6.61
C SER A 155 16.83 -0.25 6.53
N SER A 156 17.91 0.38 6.05
CA SER A 156 18.01 1.83 5.84
C SER A 156 17.07 2.37 4.77
N GLN A 157 16.58 1.50 3.88
CA GLN A 157 15.61 1.86 2.85
C GLN A 157 14.17 1.82 3.37
N LEU A 158 13.92 1.20 4.53
CA LEU A 158 12.57 1.07 5.07
C LEU A 158 12.03 2.42 5.52
N ILE A 159 10.77 2.68 5.18
CA ILE A 159 10.09 3.93 5.50
C ILE A 159 8.98 3.71 6.54
N GLU A 160 8.78 4.74 7.36
CA GLU A 160 7.66 4.86 8.29
C GLU A 160 6.43 5.44 7.61
N GLY A 161 5.25 5.03 8.09
CA GLY A 161 3.98 5.62 7.67
C GLY A 161 3.54 5.26 6.24
N SER A 162 2.71 6.12 5.68
CA SER A 162 2.16 6.03 4.33
C SER A 162 2.71 7.13 3.43
N TYR A 163 2.47 7.01 2.12
CA TYR A 163 2.82 8.06 1.17
C TYR A 163 2.16 9.41 1.46
N LEU A 164 0.99 9.44 2.10
CA LEU A 164 0.38 10.70 2.54
C LEU A 164 1.25 11.40 3.59
N ASP A 165 1.76 10.63 4.56
CA ASP A 165 2.61 11.17 5.64
C ASP A 165 3.92 11.72 5.05
N LEU A 166 4.50 11.03 4.06
CA LEU A 166 5.71 11.49 3.37
C LEU A 166 5.47 12.77 2.55
N LEU A 167 4.36 12.85 1.80
CA LEU A 167 4.00 14.05 1.04
C LEU A 167 3.81 15.27 1.95
N ALA A 168 3.28 15.10 3.16
CA ALA A 168 3.11 16.18 4.12
C ALA A 168 4.44 16.74 4.68
N THR A 169 5.55 16.02 4.48
CA THR A 169 6.90 16.41 4.94
C THR A 169 7.83 16.90 3.83
N THR A 170 7.33 16.96 2.59
CA THR A 170 8.09 17.41 1.41
C THR A 170 7.84 18.89 1.17
#